data_AF-A0A382F263-F1
#
_entry.id   AF-A0A382F263-F1
#
_cell.length_a   1.000
_cell.length_b   1.000
_cell.length_c   1.000
_cell.angle_alpha   90.00
_cell.angle_beta   90.00
_cell.angle_gamma   90.00
#
_symmetry.space_group_name_H-M   'P 1'
#
loop_
_entity.id
_entity.type
_entity.pdbx_description
1 polymer ?
#
loop_
_entity_poly.entity_id
_entity_poly.type
_entity_poly.pdbx_seq_one_letter_code
_entity_poly.pdbx_strand_id
1 'polypeptide(L)'
;VAVFGGTGFVGSYLIDELIASDHIPRVLVRPGSEEKLMQADKCEPVHGDISDKIAIGDTLEGTEAAIYNIGIIKQFPRNGITYEDLQFDGARNFMDQCKELGIDRFILMSANGVRPDGTGYQKTKWLAEQYLMNTHLKWTIFRPSLIFGDPRGS
;
A
#
# COMPACT_ATOMS: atom_id res chain seq x y z
N VAL A 1 -7.11 -10.72 2.00
CA VAL A 1 -6.14 -9.68 2.46
C VAL A 1 -6.16 -8.52 1.48
N ALA A 2 -6.43 -7.29 1.93
CA ALA A 2 -6.39 -6.11 1.08
C ALA A 2 -4.94 -5.69 0.81
N VAL A 3 -4.56 -5.51 -0.46
CA VAL A 3 -3.19 -5.14 -0.86
C VAL A 3 -3.20 -3.91 -1.75
N PHE A 4 -2.59 -2.84 -1.26
CA PHE A 4 -2.43 -1.59 -1.98
C PHE A 4 -1.00 -1.49 -2.50
N GLY A 5 -0.83 -1.28 -3.81
CA GLY A 5 0.47 -1.36 -4.46
C GLY A 5 0.88 -2.79 -4.85
N GLY A 6 -0.10 -3.68 -5.07
CA GLY A 6 0.12 -5.05 -5.55
C GLY A 6 0.66 -5.14 -6.98
N THR A 7 0.44 -4.12 -7.81
CA THR A 7 0.95 -4.03 -9.20
C THR A 7 2.37 -3.47 -9.32
N GLY A 8 3.06 -3.26 -8.19
CA GLY A 8 4.45 -2.81 -8.15
C GLY A 8 5.43 -3.95 -7.89
N PHE A 9 6.74 -3.64 -7.93
CA PHE A 9 7.84 -4.59 -7.73
C PHE A 9 7.64 -5.48 -6.48
N VAL A 10 7.73 -4.90 -5.28
CA VAL A 10 7.55 -5.66 -4.02
C VAL A 10 6.14 -6.25 -3.90
N GLY A 11 5.13 -5.51 -4.40
CA GLY A 11 3.73 -5.92 -4.35
C GLY A 11 3.50 -7.26 -5.02
N SER A 12 4.09 -7.49 -6.19
CA SER A 12 3.96 -8.77 -6.89
C SER A 12 4.44 -9.95 -6.05
N TYR A 13 5.53 -9.80 -5.29
CA TYR A 13 6.08 -10.88 -4.45
C TYR A 13 5.20 -11.10 -3.21
N LEU A 14 4.62 -10.03 -2.66
CA LEU A 14 3.62 -10.15 -1.59
C LEU A 14 2.39 -10.91 -2.07
N ILE A 15 1.92 -10.66 -3.29
CA ILE A 15 0.78 -11.37 -3.88
C ILE A 15 1.08 -12.87 -4.00
N ASP A 16 2.24 -13.26 -4.52
CA ASP A 16 2.60 -14.67 -4.64
C ASP A 16 2.66 -15.38 -3.29
N GLU A 17 3.26 -14.74 -2.28
CA GLU A 17 3.40 -15.31 -0.94
C GLU A 17 2.03 -15.46 -0.26
N LEU A 18 1.13 -14.48 -0.43
CA LEU A 18 -0.24 -14.57 0.05
C LEU A 18 -0.97 -15.77 -0.58
N ILE A 19 -0.88 -15.92 -1.91
CA ILE A 19 -1.50 -17.05 -2.63
C ILE A 19 -0.88 -18.37 -2.19
N ALA A 20 0.44 -18.46 -2.06
CA ALA A 20 1.14 -19.66 -1.61
C ALA A 20 0.80 -20.06 -0.16
N SER A 21 0.36 -19.09 0.64
CA SER A 21 -0.11 -19.27 2.02
C SER A 21 -1.65 -19.42 2.11
N ASP A 22 -2.32 -19.77 1.01
CA ASP A 22 -3.78 -19.98 0.93
C ASP A 22 -4.63 -18.75 1.29
N HIS A 23 -4.08 -17.54 1.13
CA HIS A 23 -4.83 -16.29 1.25
C HIS A 23 -5.31 -15.78 -0.11
N ILE A 24 -6.49 -15.15 -0.13
CA ILE A 24 -7.03 -14.47 -1.32
C ILE A 24 -6.64 -12.98 -1.26
N PRO A 25 -5.80 -12.47 -2.17
CA PRO A 25 -5.47 -11.06 -2.23
C PRO A 25 -6.59 -10.27 -2.92
N ARG A 26 -7.10 -9.23 -2.25
CA ARG A 26 -7.99 -8.22 -2.85
C ARG A 26 -7.15 -6.98 -3.14
N VAL A 27 -7.03 -6.58 -4.40
CA VAL A 27 -5.97 -5.68 -4.85
C VAL A 27 -6.55 -4.42 -5.47
N LEU A 28 -6.16 -3.25 -4.95
CA LEU A 28 -6.48 -1.99 -5.63
C LEU A 28 -5.61 -1.86 -6.88
N VAL A 29 -6.24 -1.79 -8.04
CA VAL A 29 -5.59 -1.68 -9.36
C VAL A 29 -5.94 -0.32 -9.96
N ARG A 30 -4.91 0.54 -10.11
CA ARG A 30 -5.07 1.82 -10.80
C ARG A 30 -5.33 1.61 -12.29
N PRO A 31 -6.19 2.44 -12.92
CA PRO A 31 -6.40 2.40 -14.36
C PRO A 31 -5.08 2.41 -15.15
N GLY A 32 -4.97 1.50 -16.12
CA GLY A 32 -3.76 1.31 -16.93
C GLY A 32 -2.67 0.46 -16.27
N SER A 33 -2.94 -0.14 -15.11
CA SER A 33 -2.03 -1.06 -14.41
C SER A 33 -2.55 -2.50 -14.36
N GLU A 34 -3.63 -2.81 -15.09
CA GLU A 34 -4.32 -4.11 -15.07
C GLU A 34 -3.39 -5.24 -15.48
N GLU A 35 -2.67 -5.06 -16.58
CA GLU A 35 -1.71 -6.03 -17.12
C GLU A 35 -0.50 -6.27 -16.19
N LYS A 36 -0.32 -5.44 -15.15
CA LYS A 36 0.77 -5.59 -14.17
C LYS A 36 0.41 -6.53 -13.03
N LEU A 37 -0.86 -6.93 -12.90
CA LEU A 37 -1.29 -7.91 -11.90
C LEU A 37 -1.10 -9.33 -12.43
N MET A 38 0.08 -9.92 -12.19
CA MET A 38 0.50 -11.20 -12.80
C MET A 38 -0.41 -12.40 -12.48
N GLN A 39 -0.96 -12.49 -11.27
CA GLN A 39 -1.87 -13.58 -10.84
C GLN A 39 -3.31 -13.08 -10.70
N ALA A 40 -3.78 -12.29 -11.66
CA ALA A 40 -5.11 -11.67 -11.62
C ALA A 40 -6.25 -12.69 -11.45
N ASP A 41 -6.10 -13.89 -12.00
CA ASP A 41 -7.05 -15.01 -11.89
C ASP A 41 -7.19 -15.58 -10.48
N LYS A 42 -6.22 -15.31 -9.60
CA LYS A 42 -6.20 -15.74 -8.19
C LYS A 42 -6.33 -14.58 -7.21
N CYS A 43 -6.57 -13.37 -7.74
CA CYS A 43 -6.81 -12.17 -6.95
C CYS A 43 -8.25 -11.69 -7.16
N GLU A 44 -8.70 -10.82 -6.27
CA GLU A 44 -9.91 -10.03 -6.45
C GLU A 44 -9.50 -8.59 -6.80
N PRO A 45 -9.39 -8.22 -8.09
CA PRO A 45 -9.02 -6.88 -8.49
C PRO A 45 -10.19 -5.90 -8.24
N VAL A 46 -9.87 -4.76 -7.63
CA VAL A 46 -10.78 -3.62 -7.48
C VAL A 46 -10.16 -2.44 -8.23
N HIS A 47 -10.88 -1.92 -9.23
CA HIS A 47 -10.36 -0.84 -10.05
C HIS A 47 -10.60 0.52 -9.38
N GLY A 48 -9.54 1.30 -9.20
CA GLY A 48 -9.64 2.64 -8.62
C GLY A 48 -8.30 3.23 -8.23
N ASP A 49 -8.33 4.41 -7.64
CA ASP A 49 -7.15 5.13 -7.18
C ASP A 49 -7.15 5.29 -5.64
N ILE A 50 -5.96 5.48 -5.06
CA ILE A 50 -5.82 5.68 -3.62
C ILE A 50 -6.42 7.01 -3.13
N SER A 51 -6.74 7.93 -4.04
CA SER A 51 -7.52 9.13 -3.73
C SER A 51 -9.04 8.87 -3.69
N ASP A 52 -9.52 7.75 -4.22
CA ASP A 52 -10.93 7.39 -4.27
C ASP A 52 -11.35 6.59 -3.04
N LYS A 53 -12.06 7.24 -2.11
CA LYS A 53 -12.54 6.61 -0.88
C LYS A 53 -13.49 5.44 -1.12
N ILE A 54 -14.24 5.42 -2.22
CA ILE A 54 -15.14 4.31 -2.53
C ILE A 54 -14.31 3.09 -2.91
N ALA A 55 -13.37 3.26 -3.85
CA ALA A 55 -12.48 2.18 -4.26
C ALA A 55 -11.64 1.62 -3.11
N ILE A 56 -11.17 2.47 -2.19
CA ILE A 56 -10.47 2.00 -0.99
C ILE A 56 -11.40 1.13 -0.13
N GLY A 57 -12.63 1.58 0.11
CA GLY A 57 -13.63 0.85 0.89
C GLY A 57 -13.98 -0.51 0.27
N ASP A 58 -14.25 -0.53 -1.04
CA ASP A 58 -14.55 -1.76 -1.79
C ASP A 58 -13.38 -2.77 -1.74
N THR A 59 -12.15 -2.26 -1.77
CA THR A 59 -10.93 -3.10 -1.64
C THR A 59 -10.75 -3.64 -0.22
N LEU A 60 -11.23 -2.92 0.80
CA LEU A 60 -11.13 -3.31 2.21
C LEU A 60 -12.27 -4.24 2.66
N GLU A 61 -13.46 -4.08 2.12
CA GLU A 61 -14.67 -4.78 2.56
C GLU A 61 -14.48 -6.31 2.60
N GLY A 62 -14.83 -6.92 3.74
CA GLY A 62 -14.71 -8.36 3.94
C GLY A 62 -13.29 -8.89 4.11
N THR A 63 -12.27 -8.04 4.16
CA THR A 63 -10.88 -8.48 4.39
C THR A 63 -10.50 -8.50 5.87
N GLU A 64 -9.59 -9.41 6.25
CA GLU A 64 -9.14 -9.57 7.65
C GLU A 64 -7.84 -8.82 7.97
N ALA A 65 -7.09 -8.43 6.92
CA ALA A 65 -5.82 -7.74 7.04
C ALA A 65 -5.60 -6.81 5.84
N ALA A 66 -4.91 -5.70 6.11
CA ALA A 66 -4.64 -4.62 5.18
C ALA A 66 -3.13 -4.37 5.03
N ILE A 67 -2.64 -4.31 3.80
CA ILE A 67 -1.23 -4.05 3.46
C ILE A 67 -1.14 -2.79 2.62
N TYR A 68 -0.49 -1.75 3.16
CA TYR A 68 -0.14 -0.55 2.42
C TYR A 68 1.29 -0.62 1.89
N ASN A 69 1.43 -0.97 0.62
CA ASN A 69 2.71 -1.07 -0.08
C ASN A 69 2.90 0.06 -1.13
N ILE A 70 2.02 1.06 -1.18
CA ILE A 70 2.20 2.21 -2.07
C ILE A 70 3.39 3.05 -1.57
N GLY A 71 4.30 3.35 -2.50
CA GLY A 71 5.46 4.18 -2.27
C GLY A 71 6.09 4.54 -3.61
N ILE A 72 6.57 5.79 -3.72
CA ILE A 72 7.23 6.28 -4.92
C ILE A 72 8.62 6.77 -4.54
N ILE A 73 9.62 6.51 -5.39
CA ILE A 73 10.99 7.02 -5.18
C ILE A 73 11.23 8.37 -5.88
N LYS A 74 10.29 8.78 -6.73
CA LYS A 74 10.31 10.03 -7.49
C LYS A 74 8.89 10.56 -7.62
N GLN A 75 8.71 11.84 -7.30
CA GLN A 75 7.45 12.56 -7.47
C GLN A 75 7.39 13.29 -8.82
N PHE A 76 6.18 13.45 -9.33
CA PHE A 76 5.85 14.25 -10.52
C PHE A 76 4.68 15.19 -10.18
N PRO A 77 4.92 16.32 -9.48
CA PRO A 77 3.84 17.15 -8.93
C PRO A 77 2.90 17.75 -9.99
N ARG A 78 3.41 18.03 -11.20
CA ARG A 78 2.58 18.51 -12.33
C ARG A 78 1.51 17.50 -12.76
N ASN A 79 1.69 16.24 -12.40
CA ASN A 79 0.78 15.14 -12.74
C ASN A 79 0.02 14.65 -11.49
N GLY A 80 0.05 15.40 -10.37
CA GLY A 80 -0.60 14.99 -9.12
C GLY A 80 0.06 13.81 -8.41
N ILE A 81 1.31 13.47 -8.75
CA ILE A 81 2.05 12.37 -8.13
C ILE A 81 3.01 12.97 -7.12
N THR A 82 2.65 13.00 -5.83
CA THR A 82 3.50 13.57 -4.77
C THR A 82 3.76 12.58 -3.65
N TYR A 83 4.83 12.83 -2.88
CA TYR A 83 5.10 12.04 -1.69
C TYR A 83 4.02 12.21 -0.61
N GLU A 84 3.47 13.41 -0.46
CA GLU A 84 2.42 13.70 0.52
C GLU A 84 1.18 12.87 0.20
N ASP A 85 0.69 12.97 -1.04
CA ASP A 85 -0.55 12.31 -1.47
C ASP A 85 -0.43 10.78 -1.39
N LEU A 86 0.66 10.21 -1.90
CA LEU A 86 0.80 8.76 -2.08
C LEU A 86 1.47 8.03 -0.92
N GLN A 87 2.21 8.72 -0.05
CA GLN A 87 2.89 8.05 1.07
C GLN A 87 2.26 8.39 2.41
N PHE A 88 1.72 9.60 2.58
CA PHE A 88 1.09 10.02 3.82
C PHE A 88 -0.43 10.04 3.74
N ASP A 89 -1.03 10.92 2.92
CA ASP A 89 -2.49 11.10 2.88
C ASP A 89 -3.21 9.82 2.44
N GLY A 90 -2.70 9.14 1.42
CA GLY A 90 -3.22 7.85 0.99
C GLY A 90 -3.13 6.77 2.08
N ALA A 91 -2.01 6.72 2.81
CA ALA A 91 -1.83 5.78 3.91
C ALA A 91 -2.78 6.10 5.08
N ARG A 92 -2.94 7.40 5.40
CA ARG A 92 -3.85 7.89 6.43
C ARG A 92 -5.29 7.52 6.13
N ASN A 93 -5.78 7.86 4.93
CA ASN A 93 -7.14 7.55 4.51
C ASN A 93 -7.42 6.04 4.55
N PHE A 94 -6.44 5.24 4.11
CA PHE A 94 -6.53 3.79 4.17
C PHE A 94 -6.61 3.26 5.61
N MET A 95 -5.78 3.77 6.52
CA MET A 95 -5.84 3.43 7.95
C MET A 95 -7.16 3.83 8.60
N ASP A 96 -7.71 4.99 8.24
CA ASP A 96 -8.97 5.47 8.79
C ASP A 96 -10.14 4.58 8.33
N GLN A 97 -10.17 4.18 7.06
CA GLN A 97 -11.17 3.23 6.59
C GLN A 97 -11.01 1.83 7.16
N CYS A 98 -9.78 1.38 7.43
CA CYS A 98 -9.58 0.12 8.17
C CYS A 98 -10.28 0.18 9.55
N LYS A 99 -10.19 1.31 10.26
CA LYS A 99 -10.88 1.49 11.55
C LYS A 99 -12.40 1.49 11.38
N GLU A 100 -12.92 2.21 10.38
CA GLU A 100 -14.36 2.30 10.12
C GLU A 100 -14.97 0.92 9.78
N LEU A 101 -14.21 0.08 9.09
CA LEU A 101 -14.64 -1.27 8.68
C LEU A 101 -14.27 -2.37 9.70
N GLY A 102 -13.62 -2.03 10.82
CA GLY A 102 -13.24 -2.99 11.86
C GLY A 102 -12.08 -3.93 11.47
N ILE A 103 -11.22 -3.52 10.55
CA ILE A 103 -10.06 -4.28 10.07
C ILE A 103 -8.86 -3.96 10.95
N ASP A 104 -8.63 -4.80 11.95
CA ASP A 104 -7.61 -4.55 12.97
C ASP A 104 -6.17 -4.73 12.48
N ARG A 105 -5.91 -5.70 11.59
CA ARG A 105 -4.54 -6.09 11.21
C ARG A 105 -4.02 -5.21 10.08
N PHE A 106 -3.03 -4.37 10.38
CA PHE A 106 -2.46 -3.43 9.40
C PHE A 106 -0.95 -3.63 9.20
N ILE A 107 -0.49 -3.61 7.96
CA ILE A 107 0.93 -3.68 7.61
C ILE A 107 1.29 -2.48 6.74
N LEU A 108 2.30 -1.72 7.17
CA LEU A 108 2.85 -0.60 6.42
C LEU A 108 4.24 -0.95 5.86
N MET A 109 4.41 -0.81 4.55
CA MET A 109 5.73 -0.78 3.93
C MET A 109 6.29 0.65 4.00
N SER A 110 7.22 0.87 4.93
CA SER A 110 7.97 2.11 5.07
C SER A 110 9.34 1.98 4.43
N ALA A 111 10.36 2.67 4.97
CA ALA A 111 11.73 2.62 4.52
C ALA A 111 12.70 2.80 5.68
N ASN A 112 13.92 2.29 5.53
CA ASN A 112 14.98 2.54 6.49
C ASN A 112 15.40 4.03 6.51
N GLY A 113 15.71 4.55 7.70
CA GLY A 113 16.21 5.92 7.88
C GLY A 113 15.18 7.04 7.72
N VAL A 114 13.88 6.74 7.79
CA VAL A 114 12.81 7.75 7.83
C VAL A 114 12.93 8.61 9.10
N ARG A 115 12.73 9.92 8.95
CA ARG A 115 12.89 10.91 10.03
C ARG A 115 12.14 12.21 9.68
N PRO A 116 11.71 13.01 10.67
CA PRO A 116 10.89 14.21 10.44
C PRO A 116 11.61 15.33 9.70
N ASP A 117 12.94 15.41 9.84
CA ASP A 117 13.85 16.40 9.25
C ASP A 117 14.60 15.87 8.01
N GLY A 118 14.08 14.82 7.38
CA GLY A 118 14.66 14.19 6.20
C GLY A 118 14.22 14.81 4.86
N THR A 119 14.52 14.11 3.76
CA THR A 119 13.95 14.44 2.45
C THR A 119 12.42 14.36 2.46
N GLY A 120 11.73 14.93 1.46
CA GLY A 120 10.28 14.79 1.34
C GLY A 120 9.80 13.33 1.38
N TYR A 121 10.57 12.42 0.77
CA TYR A 121 10.34 10.98 0.85
C TYR A 121 10.44 10.44 2.28
N GLN A 122 11.52 10.77 3.01
CA GLN A 122 11.74 10.31 4.38
C GLN A 122 10.71 10.87 5.35
N LYS A 123 10.39 12.16 5.21
CA LYS A 123 9.43 12.85 6.08
C LYS A 123 8.03 12.28 5.92
N THR A 124 7.55 12.09 4.70
CA THR A 124 6.18 11.59 4.44
C THR A 124 5.99 10.14 4.89
N LYS A 125 6.99 9.27 4.67
CA LYS A 125 6.99 7.91 5.26
C LYS A 125 7.02 7.96 6.79
N TRP A 126 7.83 8.83 7.39
CA TRP A 126 7.84 9.03 8.85
C TRP A 126 6.47 9.49 9.37
N LEU A 127 5.81 10.44 8.69
CA LEU A 127 4.46 10.90 9.05
C LEU A 127 3.44 9.76 9.01
N ALA A 128 3.48 8.90 7.99
CA ALA A 128 2.60 7.73 7.90
C ALA A 128 2.84 6.74 9.05
N GLU A 129 4.10 6.50 9.43
CA GLU A 129 4.43 5.67 10.58
C GLU A 129 3.92 6.28 11.89
N GLN A 130 4.13 7.58 12.11
CA GLN A 130 3.65 8.24 13.32
C GLN A 130 2.12 8.20 13.40
N TYR A 131 1.44 8.41 12.29
CA TYR A 131 -0.02 8.30 12.26
C TYR A 131 -0.46 6.89 12.66
N LEU A 132 0.11 5.85 12.03
CA LEU A 132 -0.20 4.46 12.32
C LEU A 132 0.06 4.09 13.79
N MET A 133 1.20 4.51 14.34
CA MET A 133 1.59 4.25 15.73
C MET A 133 0.64 4.90 16.75
N ASN A 134 -0.05 5.97 16.37
CA ASN A 134 -1.05 6.65 17.20
C ASN A 134 -2.49 6.12 16.98
N THR A 135 -2.66 5.03 16.22
CA THR A 135 -3.94 4.33 16.07
C THR A 135 -4.07 3.16 17.04
N HIS A 136 -5.26 2.57 17.13
CA HIS A 136 -5.50 1.32 17.85
C HIS A 136 -5.35 0.05 16.97
N LEU A 137 -4.91 0.20 15.72
CA LEU A 137 -4.72 -0.93 14.80
C LEU A 137 -3.60 -1.85 15.31
N LYS A 138 -3.72 -3.16 15.08
CA LYS A 138 -2.68 -4.15 15.31
C LYS A 138 -1.65 -4.07 14.17
N TRP A 139 -0.72 -3.13 14.30
CA TRP A 139 0.15 -2.74 13.20
C TRP A 139 1.50 -3.48 13.16
N THR A 140 2.09 -3.56 11.96
CA THR A 140 3.50 -3.85 11.75
C THR A 140 4.06 -2.90 10.72
N ILE A 141 5.23 -2.31 10.99
CA ILE A 141 5.92 -1.40 10.08
C ILE A 141 7.21 -2.08 9.61
N PHE A 142 7.31 -2.33 8.31
CA PHE A 142 8.55 -2.79 7.70
C PHE A 142 9.38 -1.58 7.27
N ARG A 143 10.67 -1.57 7.66
CA ARG A 143 11.65 -0.54 7.26
C ARG A 143 12.81 -1.18 6.49
N PRO A 144 12.57 -1.68 5.27
CA PRO A 144 13.64 -2.28 4.48
C PRO A 144 14.70 -1.23 4.09
N SER A 145 15.93 -1.69 3.84
CA SER A 145 16.92 -0.94 3.08
C SER A 145 16.53 -0.88 1.60
N LEU A 146 17.47 -0.55 0.70
CA LEU A 146 17.27 -0.76 -0.72
C LEU A 146 16.98 -2.25 -0.99
N ILE A 147 15.89 -2.51 -1.70
CA ILE A 147 15.47 -3.84 -2.13
C ILE A 147 15.94 -4.04 -3.56
N PHE A 148 16.62 -5.16 -3.82
CA PHE A 148 17.11 -5.55 -5.13
C PHE A 148 16.43 -6.86 -5.55
N GLY A 149 16.14 -7.00 -6.84
CA GLY A 149 15.50 -8.19 -7.38
C GLY A 149 15.00 -7.95 -8.80
N ASP A 150 14.38 -8.97 -9.36
CA ASP A 150 13.73 -8.90 -10.66
C ASP A 150 12.40 -8.12 -10.54
N PRO A 151 12.20 -7.01 -11.26
CA PRO A 151 10.94 -6.27 -11.20
C PRO A 151 9.74 -7.05 -11.76
N ARG A 152 9.97 -8.17 -12.48
CA ARG A 152 8.96 -9.04 -13.10
C ARG A 152 7.95 -8.31 -13.99
N GLY A 153 8.38 -7.19 -14.56
CA GLY A 153 7.59 -6.29 -15.37
C GLY A 153 8.38 -5.03 -15.72
N SER A 154 7.91 -4.27 -16.71
CA SER A 154 8.56 -3.06 -17.24
C SER A 154 8.30 -1.80 -16.42
#